data_AF-A0A7C8ZBJ9-F1
#
_entry.id   AF-A0A7C8ZBJ9-F1
#
_cell.length_a   1.000
_cell.length_b   1.000
_cell.length_c   1.000
_cell.angle_alpha   90.00
_cell.angle_beta   90.00
_cell.angle_gamma   90.00
#
_symmetry.space_group_name_H-M   'P 1'
#
loop_
_entity.id
_entity.type
_entity.pdbx_description
1 polymer ?
#
loop_
_entity_poly.entity_id
_entity_poly.type
_entity_poly.pdbx_seq_one_letter_code
_entity_poly.pdbx_strand_id
1 'polypeptide(L)'
;AAIKVKASIIICFTSSGRAARLLAKYRPTMPVISVVIPRLKTNQLRWTFSGAFEARQSLIVRGIFAMLADPRHPAEFTSDTDETILKVALDHGKASGFIRPHDRVVVFQKVGDASVVKIIELED
;
A
#
# COMPACT_ATOMS: atom_id res chain seq x y z
N ALA A 1 16.06 1.52 -4.17
CA ALA A 1 15.81 0.06 -4.18
C ALA A 1 15.06 -0.37 -5.44
N ALA A 2 13.82 0.08 -5.66
CA ALA A 2 12.94 -0.37 -6.76
C ALA A 2 13.56 -0.34 -8.16
N ILE A 3 14.26 0.75 -8.52
CA ILE A 3 14.93 0.87 -9.83
C ILE A 3 16.06 -0.17 -9.97
N LYS A 4 16.85 -0.39 -8.91
CA LYS A 4 17.99 -1.31 -8.93
C LYS A 4 17.55 -2.77 -9.10
N VAL A 5 16.44 -3.15 -8.49
CA VAL A 5 15.90 -4.52 -8.58
C VAL A 5 14.96 -4.71 -9.76
N LYS A 6 14.74 -3.68 -10.59
CA LYS A 6 13.77 -3.68 -11.69
C LYS A 6 12.38 -4.16 -11.24
N ALA A 7 11.89 -3.59 -10.13
CA ALA A 7 10.58 -3.95 -9.62
C ALA A 7 9.47 -3.52 -10.60
N SER A 8 8.46 -4.36 -10.77
CA SER A 8 7.28 -4.05 -11.59
C SER A 8 6.40 -3.00 -10.93
N ILE A 9 6.32 -3.00 -9.60
CA ILE A 9 5.45 -2.11 -8.82
C ILE A 9 6.01 -1.86 -7.43
N ILE A 10 5.60 -0.73 -6.84
CA ILE A 10 5.84 -0.42 -5.43
C ILE A 10 4.49 -0.44 -4.71
N ILE A 11 4.36 -1.27 -3.67
CA ILE A 11 3.19 -1.28 -2.77
C ILE A 11 3.56 -0.47 -1.53
N CYS A 12 2.78 0.55 -1.22
CA CYS A 12 2.99 1.42 -0.07
C CYS A 12 1.78 1.38 0.85
N PHE A 13 1.98 0.87 2.06
CA PHE A 13 1.00 0.98 3.14
C PHE A 13 1.05 2.38 3.76
N THR A 14 -0.11 3.01 3.88
CA THR A 14 -0.20 4.36 4.43
C THR A 14 -1.53 4.60 5.12
N SER A 15 -1.56 5.50 6.10
CA SER A 15 -2.80 5.98 6.72
C SER A 15 -3.20 7.39 6.27
N SER A 16 -2.26 8.15 5.70
CA SER A 16 -2.45 9.57 5.35
C SER A 16 -2.07 9.91 3.90
N GLY A 17 -1.61 8.93 3.12
CA GLY A 17 -1.10 9.15 1.76
C GLY A 17 0.27 9.87 1.70
N ARG A 18 0.85 10.30 2.82
CA ARG A 18 2.12 11.06 2.83
C ARG A 18 3.29 10.22 2.32
N ALA A 19 3.38 8.95 2.73
CA ALA A 19 4.44 8.04 2.29
C ALA A 19 4.38 7.79 0.78
N ALA A 20 3.20 7.51 0.24
CA ALA A 20 2.99 7.30 -1.19
C ALA A 20 3.34 8.57 -2.00
N ARG A 21 2.99 9.76 -1.50
CA ARG A 21 3.37 11.04 -2.12
C ARG A 21 4.89 11.28 -2.11
N LEU A 22 5.58 10.88 -1.03
CA LEU A 22 7.04 10.94 -0.97
C LEU A 22 7.66 9.99 -2.00
N LEU A 23 7.13 8.77 -2.17
CA LEU A 23 7.59 7.86 -3.22
C LEU A 23 7.40 8.46 -4.62
N ALA A 24 6.22 9.03 -4.89
CA ALA A 24 5.92 9.67 -6.17
C ALA A 24 6.80 10.90 -6.46
N LYS A 25 7.27 11.63 -5.43
CA LYS A 25 8.22 12.75 -5.57
C LYS A 25 9.50 12.31 -6.27
N TYR A 26 10.00 11.10 -5.99
CA TYR A 26 11.19 10.54 -6.63
C TYR A 26 10.95 10.05 -8.06
N ARG A 27 9.73 10.23 -8.59
CA ARG A 27 9.39 9.96 -9.98
C ARG A 27 9.80 8.55 -10.45
N PRO A 28 9.47 7.47 -9.71
CA PRO A 28 9.75 6.11 -10.15
C PRO A 28 9.11 5.84 -11.51
N THR A 29 9.74 4.97 -12.31
CA THR A 29 9.22 4.53 -13.61
C THR A 29 8.11 3.50 -13.45
N MET A 30 8.13 2.74 -12.35
CA MET A 30 7.07 1.80 -11.98
C MET A 30 5.91 2.51 -11.26
N PRO A 31 4.67 1.99 -11.38
CA PRO A 31 3.53 2.48 -10.62
C PRO A 31 3.71 2.28 -9.11
N VAL A 32 3.03 3.11 -8.33
CA VAL A 32 2.95 3.01 -6.87
C VAL A 32 1.52 2.70 -6.47
N ILE A 33 1.25 1.52 -5.92
CA ILE A 33 -0.03 1.23 -5.27
C ILE A 33 0.01 1.79 -3.86
N SER A 34 -0.85 2.76 -3.56
CA SER A 34 -1.03 3.29 -2.22
C SER A 34 -2.17 2.57 -1.54
N VAL A 35 -1.85 1.61 -0.68
CA VAL A 35 -2.83 0.91 0.16
C VAL A 35 -3.11 1.74 1.39
N VAL A 36 -4.31 2.33 1.44
CA VAL A 36 -4.76 3.13 2.58
C VAL A 36 -5.45 2.22 3.58
N ILE A 37 -4.85 2.07 4.75
CA ILE A 37 -5.43 1.33 5.86
C ILE A 37 -6.39 2.25 6.61
N PRO A 38 -7.70 1.92 6.68
CA PRO A 38 -8.66 2.76 7.36
C PRO A 38 -8.38 2.77 8.86
N ARG A 39 -8.42 3.95 9.50
CA ARG A 39 -8.41 4.02 10.96
C ARG A 39 -9.84 4.06 11.48
N LEU A 40 -10.10 3.16 12.41
CA LEU A 40 -11.35 3.08 13.14
C LEU A 40 -11.32 4.08 14.30
N LYS A 41 -12.19 5.08 14.25
CA LYS A 41 -12.44 6.01 15.36
C LYS A 41 -13.80 5.69 15.96
N THR A 42 -13.82 5.28 17.21
CA THR A 42 -15.05 5.13 17.98
C THR A 42 -15.27 6.39 18.81
N ASN A 43 -16.42 7.01 18.67
CA ASN A 43 -17.00 7.76 19.77
C ASN A 43 -18.00 6.80 20.42
N GLN A 44 -18.21 6.82 21.73
CA GLN A 44 -18.92 5.78 22.52
C GLN A 44 -20.31 5.32 21.98
N LEU A 45 -20.87 6.04 21.00
CA LEU A 45 -22.14 5.78 20.31
C LEU A 45 -22.03 5.47 18.80
N ARG A 46 -20.89 5.74 18.14
CA ARG A 46 -20.75 5.59 16.68
C ARG A 46 -19.30 5.27 16.27
N TRP A 47 -19.16 4.22 15.46
CA TRP A 47 -17.93 3.90 14.75
C TRP A 47 -17.82 4.72 13.46
N THR A 48 -16.68 5.36 13.24
CA THR A 48 -16.37 6.14 12.03
C THR A 48 -15.09 5.64 11.40
N PHE A 49 -15.11 5.44 10.08
CA PHE A 49 -13.95 5.01 9.29
C PHE A 49 -13.32 6.22 8.61
N SER A 50 -12.01 6.36 8.75
CA SER A 50 -11.18 7.30 7.99
C SER A 50 -10.35 6.55 6.94
N GLY A 51 -9.79 7.22 5.93
CA GLY A 51 -8.96 6.60 4.89
C GLY A 51 -9.50 6.80 3.48
N ALA A 52 -10.82 6.81 3.30
CA ALA A 52 -11.41 6.99 1.96
C ALA A 52 -11.09 8.35 1.34
N PHE A 53 -11.05 9.40 2.16
CA PHE A 53 -10.68 10.74 1.73
C PHE A 53 -9.19 10.81 1.36
N GLU A 54 -8.33 10.22 2.19
CA GLU A 54 -6.88 10.17 2.02
C GLU A 54 -6.50 9.36 0.75
N ALA A 55 -7.21 8.28 0.47
CA ALA A 55 -7.07 7.51 -0.76
C ALA A 55 -7.41 8.36 -1.99
N ARG A 56 -8.57 9.04 -1.98
CA ARG A 56 -8.98 9.93 -3.08
C ARG A 56 -8.02 11.09 -3.29
N GLN A 57 -7.54 11.72 -2.23
CA GLN A 57 -6.55 12.80 -2.32
C GLN A 57 -5.23 12.34 -2.94
N SER A 58 -4.86 11.08 -2.74
CA SER A 58 -3.61 10.52 -3.28
C SER A 58 -3.64 10.41 -4.81
N LEU A 59 -4.82 10.34 -5.43
CA LEU A 59 -4.99 10.27 -6.89
C LEU A 59 -4.58 11.57 -7.62
N ILE A 60 -4.46 12.69 -6.90
CA ILE A 60 -3.96 13.96 -7.46
C ILE A 60 -2.47 13.84 -7.83
N VAL A 61 -1.75 12.91 -7.21
CA VAL A 61 -0.31 12.76 -7.40
C VAL A 61 -0.02 11.68 -8.43
N ARG A 62 0.85 12.04 -9.39
CA ARG A 62 1.21 11.18 -10.52
C ARG A 62 1.71 9.80 -10.07
N GLY A 63 1.37 8.78 -10.86
CA GLY A 63 1.89 7.42 -10.69
C GLY A 63 1.37 6.69 -9.44
N ILE A 64 0.47 7.30 -8.66
CA ILE A 64 -0.17 6.66 -7.51
C ILE A 64 -1.50 6.04 -7.94
N PHE A 65 -1.64 4.75 -7.67
CA PHE A 65 -2.88 3.99 -7.76
C PHE A 65 -3.39 3.76 -6.35
N ALA A 66 -4.41 4.49 -5.92
CA ALA A 66 -4.92 4.39 -4.56
C ALA A 66 -5.88 3.22 -4.40
N MET A 67 -5.71 2.47 -3.31
CA MET A 67 -6.58 1.39 -2.88
C MET A 67 -6.98 1.63 -1.43
N LEU A 68 -8.24 1.38 -1.08
CA LEU A 68 -8.71 1.40 0.30
C LEU A 68 -8.80 -0.04 0.81
N ALA A 69 -8.12 -0.35 1.91
CA ALA A 69 -8.19 -1.67 2.53
C ALA A 69 -9.53 -1.87 3.25
N ASP A 70 -9.97 -3.13 3.38
CA ASP A 70 -11.22 -3.47 4.08
C ASP A 70 -11.11 -3.13 5.57
N PRO A 71 -12.03 -2.32 6.13
CA PRO A 71 -12.04 -1.95 7.55
C PRO A 71 -12.22 -3.10 8.54
N ARG A 72 -12.60 -4.29 8.07
CA ARG A 72 -12.70 -5.51 8.89
C ARG A 72 -11.33 -6.04 9.33
N HIS A 73 -10.26 -5.59 8.69
CA HIS A 73 -8.90 -5.87 9.12
C HIS A 73 -8.52 -4.85 10.20
N PRO A 74 -8.08 -5.29 11.40
CA PRO A 74 -7.70 -4.38 12.48
C PRO A 74 -6.70 -3.33 11.99
N ALA A 75 -6.90 -2.07 12.37
CA ALA A 75 -5.94 -0.98 12.12
C ALA A 75 -4.66 -1.11 12.97
N GLU A 76 -4.53 -2.19 13.74
CA GLU A 76 -3.34 -2.56 14.47
C GLU A 76 -2.35 -3.16 13.47
N PHE A 77 -1.20 -2.48 13.33
CA PHE A 77 -0.06 -2.91 12.53
C PHE A 77 0.63 -4.11 13.20
N THR A 78 -0.07 -5.22 13.32
CA THR A 78 0.51 -6.52 13.64
C THR A 78 1.00 -7.15 12.33
N SER A 79 2.06 -7.95 12.41
CA SER A 79 2.68 -8.56 11.23
C SER A 79 1.69 -9.35 10.38
N ASP A 80 0.69 -9.99 10.99
CA ASP A 80 -0.26 -10.87 10.31
C ASP A 80 -1.34 -10.11 9.52
N THR A 81 -1.79 -8.95 10.00
CA THR A 81 -2.79 -8.13 9.29
C THR A 81 -2.19 -7.53 8.02
N ASP A 82 -0.93 -7.11 8.08
CA ASP A 82 -0.17 -6.60 6.92
C ASP A 82 -0.05 -7.64 5.80
N GLU A 83 0.15 -8.94 6.11
CA GLU A 83 0.29 -9.99 5.10
C GLU A 83 -1.03 -10.28 4.35
N THR A 84 -2.18 -10.26 5.05
CA THR A 84 -3.49 -10.43 4.40
C THR A 84 -3.82 -9.30 3.44
N ILE A 85 -3.57 -8.05 3.85
CA ILE A 85 -3.81 -6.87 3.01
C ILE A 85 -2.79 -6.83 1.86
N LEU A 86 -1.54 -7.26 2.11
CA LEU A 86 -0.53 -7.39 1.07
C LEU A 86 -0.98 -8.37 -0.02
N LYS A 87 -1.55 -9.52 0.35
CA LYS A 87 -2.11 -10.47 -0.61
C LYS A 87 -3.18 -9.82 -1.49
N VAL A 88 -4.12 -9.09 -0.90
CA VAL A 88 -5.15 -8.35 -1.65
C VAL A 88 -4.54 -7.31 -2.60
N ALA A 89 -3.50 -6.60 -2.15
CA ALA A 89 -2.80 -5.63 -2.98
C ALA A 89 -2.05 -6.28 -4.15
N LEU A 90 -1.43 -7.45 -3.93
CA LEU A 90 -0.80 -8.26 -4.97
C LEU A 90 -1.82 -8.78 -5.97
N ASP A 91 -2.95 -9.32 -5.50
CA ASP A 91 -4.02 -9.84 -6.36
C ASP A 91 -4.62 -8.73 -7.23
N HIS A 92 -4.82 -7.53 -6.68
CA HIS A 92 -5.24 -6.37 -7.46
C HIS A 92 -4.18 -5.97 -8.50
N GLY A 93 -2.90 -6.00 -8.14
CA GLY A 93 -1.81 -5.71 -9.08
C GLY A 93 -1.73 -6.73 -10.21
N LYS A 94 -1.96 -8.02 -9.92
CA LYS A 94 -2.08 -9.11 -10.90
C LYS A 94 -3.29 -8.90 -11.81
N ALA A 95 -4.46 -8.62 -11.23
CA ALA A 95 -5.70 -8.37 -11.98
C ALA A 95 -5.62 -7.11 -12.87
N SER A 96 -4.87 -6.10 -12.44
CA SER A 96 -4.64 -4.87 -13.22
C SER A 96 -3.57 -5.05 -14.32
N GLY A 97 -2.91 -6.21 -14.40
CA GLY A 97 -1.86 -6.50 -15.38
C GLY A 97 -0.50 -5.83 -15.08
N PHE A 98 -0.33 -5.23 -13.90
CA PHE A 98 0.94 -4.62 -13.50
C PHE A 98 1.94 -5.62 -12.94
N ILE A 99 1.46 -6.77 -12.49
CA ILE A 99 2.25 -7.80 -11.84
C ILE A 99 2.13 -9.09 -12.65
N ARG A 100 3.28 -9.68 -12.99
CA ARG A 100 3.38 -11.00 -13.62
C ARG A 100 4.15 -11.99 -12.73
N PRO A 101 4.04 -13.30 -12.99
CA PRO A 101 4.95 -14.29 -12.40
C PRO A 101 6.42 -13.88 -12.59
N HIS A 102 7.25 -14.17 -11.58
CA HIS A 102 8.67 -13.82 -11.51
C HIS A 102 9.00 -12.31 -11.46
N ASP A 103 7.99 -11.42 -11.43
CA ASP A 103 8.24 -10.01 -11.19
C ASP A 103 8.65 -9.78 -9.73
N ARG A 104 9.43 -8.71 -9.52
CA ARG A 104 9.81 -8.25 -8.19
C ARG A 104 8.91 -7.09 -7.75
N VAL A 105 8.45 -7.16 -6.52
CA VAL A 105 7.61 -6.14 -5.89
C VAL A 105 8.34 -5.55 -4.70
N VAL A 106 8.34 -4.22 -4.59
CA VAL A 106 8.86 -3.54 -3.40
C VAL A 106 7.70 -3.15 -2.51
N VAL A 107 7.74 -3.60 -1.26
CA VAL A 107 6.73 -3.26 -0.25
C VAL A 107 7.33 -2.25 0.73
N PHE A 108 6.63 -1.13 0.91
CA PHE A 108 6.93 -0.10 1.89
C PHE A 108 5.84 -0.11 2.96
N GLN A 109 6.22 -0.44 4.20
CA GLN A 109 5.28 -0.50 5.33
C GLN A 109 5.91 0.08 6.59
N LYS A 110 5.06 0.43 7.57
CA LYS A 110 5.49 0.81 8.91
C LYS A 110 5.19 -0.36 9.84
N VAL A 111 6.21 -0.92 10.46
CA VAL A 111 6.09 -2.00 11.46
C VAL A 111 6.48 -1.43 12.81
N GLY A 112 5.52 -1.31 13.73
CA GLY A 112 5.71 -0.55 14.96
C GLY A 112 6.14 0.89 14.64
N ASP A 113 7.32 1.30 15.13
CA ASP A 113 7.90 2.61 14.83
C ASP A 113 8.89 2.65 13.68
N ALA A 114 9.32 1.50 13.18
CA ALA A 114 10.25 1.39 12.07
C ALA A 114 9.55 1.50 10.71
N SER A 115 10.23 2.13 9.75
CA SER A 115 9.86 2.07 8.34
C SER A 115 10.64 0.92 7.69
N VAL A 116 9.92 -0.06 7.14
CA VAL A 116 10.49 -1.28 6.58
C VAL A 116 10.28 -1.29 5.06
N VAL A 117 11.32 -1.70 4.33
CA VAL A 117 11.27 -1.95 2.90
C VAL A 117 11.54 -3.43 2.65
N LYS A 118 10.54 -4.16 2.15
CA LYS A 118 10.69 -5.57 1.74
C LYS A 118 10.76 -5.65 0.22
N ILE A 119 11.49 -6.63 -0.29
CA ILE A 119 11.53 -6.98 -1.72
C ILE A 119 11.01 -8.40 -1.82
N ILE A 120 9.96 -8.60 -2.60
CA ILE A 120 9.30 -9.89 -2.78
C ILE A 120 9.47 -10.28 -4.24
N GLU A 121 9.94 -11.49 -4.49
CA GLU A 121 9.95 -12.10 -5.81
C GLU A 121 8.72 -12.99 -5.89
N LEU A 122 7.94 -12.83 -6.95
CA LEU A 122 6.70 -13.59 -7.11
C LEU A 122 7.01 -14.94 -7.74
N GLU A 123 6.55 -15.99 -7.09
CA GLU A 123 6.49 -17.33 -7.64
C GLU A 123 5.35 -17.42 -8.68
N ASP A 124 5.32 -18.53 -9.42
CA ASP A 124 4.33 -18.82 -10.47
C ASP A 124 2.87 -18.66 -10.00
#